data_AF-A0A537C0L4-F1
#
_entry.id   AF-A0A537C0L4-F1
#
_cell.length_a   1.000
_cell.length_b   1.000
_cell.length_c   1.000
_cell.angle_alpha   90.00
_cell.angle_beta   90.00
_cell.angle_gamma   90.00
#
_symmetry.space_group_name_H-M   'P 1'
#
loop_
_entity.id
_entity.type
_entity.pdbx_description
1 polymer ?
#
loop_
_entity_poly.entity_id
_entity_poly.type
_entity_poly.pdbx_seq_one_letter_code
_entity_poly.pdbx_strand_id
1 'polypeptide(L)'
;MQPGSPDAVLAAIAQSTNEVTQGWMRLMASAPASASAAPWLAELQRNSAKLGAMQAAYLEKQSKLWAGLLAGQSASLADPDPGDRRFSAKEWRDNAYYDYLKQSYLLASRYLEELVEGAELDAQAKERARFAVRQWIDALCPANFA
;
A
#
# COMPACT_ATOMS: atom_id res chain seq x y z
N MET A 1 -21.84 52.92 18.01
CA MET A 1 -21.59 51.74 17.15
C MET A 1 -22.32 50.57 17.79
N GLN A 2 -23.38 50.06 17.16
CA GLN A 2 -24.21 49.00 17.76
C GLN A 2 -23.53 47.64 17.60
N PRO A 3 -23.30 46.89 18.70
CA PRO A 3 -22.73 45.55 18.63
C PRO A 3 -23.80 44.60 18.08
N GLY A 4 -23.76 44.33 16.76
CA GLY A 4 -24.69 43.37 16.13
C GLY A 4 -25.02 43.62 14.65
N SER A 5 -24.37 44.55 13.94
CA SER A 5 -24.63 44.71 12.50
C SER A 5 -24.09 43.52 11.69
N PRO A 6 -24.73 43.15 10.57
CA PRO A 6 -24.27 42.08 9.68
C PRO A 6 -22.82 42.26 9.23
N ASP A 7 -22.39 43.51 8.99
CA ASP A 7 -21.02 43.84 8.61
C ASP A 7 -20.00 43.56 9.73
N ALA A 8 -20.38 43.75 10.99
CA ALA A 8 -19.53 43.42 12.14
C ALA A 8 -19.40 41.91 12.32
N VAL A 9 -20.46 41.14 12.04
CA VAL A 9 -20.43 39.67 12.04
C VAL A 9 -19.56 39.15 10.90
N LEU A 10 -19.68 39.73 9.70
CA LEU A 10 -18.84 39.37 8.55
C LEU A 10 -17.38 39.73 8.76
N ALA A 11 -17.08 40.89 9.36
CA ALA A 11 -15.73 41.28 9.72
C ALA A 11 -15.13 40.37 10.80
N ALA A 12 -15.92 39.99 11.81
CA ALA A 12 -15.51 39.02 12.84
C ALA A 12 -15.29 37.62 12.25
N ILE A 13 -16.11 37.18 11.29
CA ILE A 13 -15.91 35.92 10.58
C ILE A 13 -14.61 35.98 9.77
N ALA A 14 -14.40 37.04 8.98
CA ALA A 14 -13.19 37.19 8.16
C ALA A 14 -11.90 37.29 8.99
N GLN A 15 -11.94 37.98 10.13
CA GLN A 15 -10.84 38.01 11.10
C GLN A 15 -10.63 36.64 11.75
N SER A 16 -11.71 35.94 12.10
CA SER A 16 -11.63 34.57 12.62
C SER A 16 -11.00 33.62 11.60
N THR A 17 -11.24 33.80 10.29
CA THR A 17 -10.61 33.00 9.24
C THR A 17 -9.10 33.23 9.20
N ASN A 18 -8.64 34.47 9.36
CA ASN A 18 -7.21 34.79 9.36
C ASN A 18 -6.50 34.31 10.63
N GLU A 19 -7.14 34.44 11.79
CA GLU A 19 -6.62 33.92 13.07
C GLU A 19 -6.61 32.40 13.11
N VAL A 20 -7.65 31.75 12.58
CA VAL A 20 -7.71 30.29 12.43
C VAL A 20 -6.64 29.80 11.47
N THR A 21 -6.44 30.48 10.33
CA THR A 21 -5.41 30.11 9.34
C THR A 21 -4.00 30.29 9.92
N GLN A 22 -3.75 31.39 10.61
CA GLN A 22 -2.45 31.64 11.27
C GLN A 22 -2.22 30.70 12.46
N GLY A 23 -3.26 30.38 13.22
CA GLY A 23 -3.23 29.38 14.28
C GLY A 23 -2.91 27.99 13.73
N TRP A 24 -3.54 27.61 12.62
CA TRP A 24 -3.24 26.36 11.89
C TRP A 24 -1.80 26.33 11.39
N MET A 25 -1.32 27.40 10.75
CA MET A 25 0.07 27.47 10.28
C MET A 25 1.08 27.42 11.42
N ARG A 26 0.79 28.06 12.56
CA ARG A 26 1.64 28.03 13.75
C ARG A 26 1.62 26.67 14.43
N LEU A 27 0.48 25.98 14.48
CA LEU A 27 0.37 24.59 14.93
C LEU A 27 1.15 23.65 14.01
N MET A 28 1.09 23.85 12.69
CA MET A 28 1.87 23.08 11.71
C MET A 28 3.38 23.37 11.79
N ALA A 29 3.76 24.61 12.09
CA ALA A 29 5.17 25.02 12.22
C ALA A 29 5.77 24.70 13.60
N SER A 30 4.95 24.50 14.63
CA SER A 30 5.37 24.15 16.00
C SER A 30 5.02 22.72 16.40
N ALA A 31 4.36 21.96 15.53
CA ALA A 31 4.29 20.52 15.66
C ALA A 31 5.73 19.99 15.64
N PRO A 32 6.20 19.29 16.70
CA PRO A 32 7.44 18.57 16.58
C PRO A 32 7.28 17.62 15.39
N ALA A 33 8.37 17.35 14.68
CA ALA A 33 8.50 16.37 13.61
C ALA A 33 8.13 14.91 14.01
N SER A 34 7.26 14.75 15.01
CA SER A 34 6.59 13.55 15.48
C SER A 34 5.42 13.09 14.60
N ALA A 35 5.01 13.88 13.59
CA ALA A 35 4.49 13.31 12.34
C ALA A 35 5.68 12.82 11.50
N SER A 36 6.52 12.01 12.13
CA SER A 36 7.42 11.09 11.50
C SER A 36 6.56 10.14 10.67
N ALA A 37 6.26 10.56 9.44
CA ALA A 37 6.08 9.65 8.32
C ALA A 37 7.26 8.70 8.42
N ALA A 38 6.98 7.49 8.88
CA ALA A 38 7.97 6.64 9.51
C ALA A 38 9.20 6.49 8.60
N PRO A 39 10.42 6.31 9.15
CA PRO A 39 11.67 6.35 8.39
C PRO A 39 11.67 5.58 7.06
N TRP A 40 10.82 4.55 6.95
CA TRP A 40 10.52 3.83 5.71
C TRP A 40 9.92 4.68 4.57
N LEU A 41 9.06 5.68 4.83
CA LEU A 41 8.48 6.59 3.81
C LEU A 41 9.53 7.51 3.17
N ALA A 42 10.43 8.07 3.98
CA ALA A 42 11.53 8.89 3.48
C ALA A 42 12.58 8.06 2.73
N GLU A 43 12.76 6.80 3.13
CA GLU A 43 13.62 5.84 2.43
C GLU A 43 13.02 5.39 1.09
N LEU A 44 11.71 5.18 1.02
CA LEU A 44 11.02 4.89 -0.25
C LEU A 44 11.22 6.00 -1.30
N GLN A 45 11.37 7.27 -0.90
CA GLN A 45 11.68 8.34 -1.84
C GLN A 45 13.13 8.30 -2.35
N ARG A 46 14.10 7.92 -1.49
CA ARG A 46 15.52 7.80 -1.87
C ARG A 46 15.78 6.67 -2.86
N ASN A 47 15.05 5.56 -2.74
CA ASN A 47 15.11 4.41 -3.65
C ASN A 47 14.04 4.41 -4.75
N SER A 48 13.45 5.57 -5.05
CA SER A 48 12.27 5.74 -5.94
C SER A 48 12.42 5.10 -7.33
N ALA A 49 13.62 5.09 -7.92
CA ALA A 49 13.84 4.45 -9.22
C ALA A 49 13.75 2.91 -9.15
N LYS A 50 14.35 2.30 -8.12
CA LYS A 50 14.27 0.84 -7.88
C LYS A 50 12.83 0.43 -7.57
N LEU A 51 12.15 1.20 -6.73
CA LEU A 51 10.75 0.97 -6.36
C LEU A 51 9.82 1.15 -7.55
N GLY A 52 10.06 2.17 -8.39
CA GLY A 52 9.33 2.37 -9.63
C GLY A 52 9.50 1.21 -10.60
N ALA A 53 10.73 0.68 -10.74
CA ALA A 53 10.99 -0.49 -11.58
C ALA A 53 10.27 -1.75 -11.06
N MET A 54 10.30 -1.99 -9.75
CA MET A 54 9.59 -3.11 -9.12
C MET A 54 8.07 -2.99 -9.30
N GLN A 55 7.52 -1.79 -9.09
CA GLN A 55 6.11 -1.52 -9.30
C GLN A 55 5.70 -1.71 -10.77
N ALA A 56 6.50 -1.23 -11.72
CA ALA A 56 6.25 -1.41 -13.15
C ALA A 56 6.25 -2.90 -13.53
N ALA A 57 7.24 -3.68 -13.05
CA ALA A 57 7.32 -5.12 -13.29
C ALA A 57 6.12 -5.88 -12.70
N TYR A 58 5.67 -5.49 -11.50
CA TYR A 58 4.47 -6.06 -10.88
C TYR A 58 3.21 -5.76 -11.73
N LEU A 59 3.01 -4.50 -12.12
CA LEU A 59 1.86 -4.08 -12.93
C LEU A 59 1.84 -4.76 -14.31
N GLU A 60 3.00 -4.92 -14.94
CA GLU A 60 3.12 -5.67 -16.20
C GLU A 60 2.63 -7.11 -16.04
N LYS A 61 3.11 -7.83 -15.02
CA LYS A 61 2.67 -9.22 -14.75
C LYS A 61 1.18 -9.28 -14.41
N GLN A 62 0.68 -8.35 -13.60
CA GLN A 62 -0.75 -8.28 -13.25
C GLN A 62 -1.62 -8.05 -14.49
N SER A 63 -1.19 -7.19 -15.42
CA SER A 63 -1.92 -6.94 -16.68
C SER A 63 -1.99 -8.20 -17.56
N LYS A 64 -0.92 -9.01 -17.59
CA LYS A 64 -0.89 -10.29 -18.31
C LYS A 64 -1.88 -11.30 -17.71
N LEU A 65 -1.97 -11.37 -16.38
CA LEU A 65 -2.97 -12.22 -15.71
C LEU A 65 -4.39 -11.79 -16.04
N TRP A 66 -4.67 -10.48 -15.99
CA TRP A 66 -5.98 -9.93 -16.32
C TRP A 66 -6.38 -10.24 -17.78
N ALA A 67 -5.45 -10.03 -18.72
CA ALA A 67 -5.67 -10.36 -20.12
C ALA A 67 -5.92 -11.86 -20.34
N GLY A 68 -5.17 -12.73 -19.63
CA GLY A 68 -5.36 -14.17 -19.65
C GLY A 68 -6.77 -14.57 -19.18
N LEU A 69 -7.22 -14.02 -18.05
CA LEU A 69 -8.57 -14.25 -17.53
C LEU A 69 -9.65 -13.88 -18.56
N LEU A 70 -9.54 -12.70 -19.20
CA LEU A 70 -10.49 -12.26 -20.23
C LEU A 70 -10.48 -13.17 -21.48
N ALA A 71 -9.32 -13.76 -21.80
CA ALA A 71 -9.17 -14.71 -22.88
C ALA A 71 -9.55 -16.15 -22.50
N GLY A 72 -9.93 -16.41 -21.24
CA GLY A 72 -10.18 -17.76 -20.74
C GLY A 72 -8.92 -18.64 -20.67
N GLN A 73 -7.74 -18.04 -20.59
CA GLN A 73 -6.45 -18.71 -20.57
C GLN A 73 -5.78 -18.57 -19.20
N SER A 74 -5.17 -19.64 -18.72
CA SER A 74 -4.31 -19.61 -17.54
C SER A 74 -2.91 -19.12 -17.95
N ALA A 75 -2.36 -18.18 -17.17
CA ALA A 75 -1.00 -17.71 -17.31
C ALA A 75 -0.23 -18.02 -16.02
N SER A 76 0.73 -18.96 -16.09
CA SER A 76 1.59 -19.29 -14.95
C SER A 76 2.76 -18.31 -14.89
N LEU A 77 2.64 -17.27 -14.07
CA LEU A 77 3.66 -16.22 -13.90
C LEU A 77 4.33 -16.26 -12.53
N ALA A 78 3.76 -17.01 -11.58
CA ALA A 78 4.31 -17.27 -10.26
C ALA A 78 3.95 -18.69 -9.81
N ASP A 79 4.89 -19.33 -9.12
CA ASP A 79 4.73 -20.64 -8.53
C ASP A 79 4.63 -20.52 -7.00
N PRO A 80 3.83 -21.35 -6.32
CA PRO A 80 3.88 -21.45 -4.88
C PRO A 80 5.28 -21.86 -4.40
N ASP A 81 5.64 -21.45 -3.20
CA ASP A 81 6.90 -21.88 -2.60
C ASP A 81 6.92 -23.41 -2.38
N PRO A 82 8.10 -24.04 -2.39
CA PRO A 82 8.21 -25.47 -2.11
C PRO A 82 7.55 -25.84 -0.78
N GLY A 83 6.56 -26.72 -0.85
CA GLY A 83 5.81 -27.17 0.34
C GLY A 83 4.58 -26.34 0.68
N ASP A 84 4.29 -25.25 -0.02
CA ASP A 84 3.02 -24.52 0.12
C ASP A 84 1.86 -25.35 -0.44
N ARG A 85 0.98 -25.81 0.46
CA ARG A 85 -0.18 -26.65 0.13
C ARG A 85 -1.49 -25.87 -0.02
N ARG A 86 -1.47 -24.54 0.17
CA ARG A 86 -2.67 -23.68 0.17
C ARG A 86 -3.44 -23.76 -1.16
N PHE A 87 -2.74 -24.00 -2.27
CA PHE A 87 -3.31 -24.10 -3.61
C PHE A 87 -3.34 -25.53 -4.18
N SER A 88 -3.37 -26.55 -3.31
CA SER A 88 -3.27 -27.96 -3.72
C SER A 88 -4.54 -28.54 -4.34
N ALA A 89 -5.72 -28.00 -4.00
CA ALA A 89 -7.00 -28.43 -4.53
C ALA A 89 -7.09 -28.22 -6.06
N LYS A 90 -7.93 -29.00 -6.73
CA LYS A 90 -7.99 -29.06 -8.21
C LYS A 90 -8.56 -27.76 -8.80
N GLU A 91 -9.47 -27.13 -8.08
CA GLU A 91 -10.17 -25.90 -8.42
C GLU A 91 -9.16 -24.76 -8.70
N TRP A 92 -8.07 -24.70 -7.93
CA TRP A 92 -6.97 -23.75 -8.08
C TRP A 92 -6.11 -23.94 -9.35
N ARG A 93 -6.34 -25.02 -10.11
CA ARG A 93 -5.66 -25.31 -11.39
C ARG A 93 -6.63 -25.38 -12.56
N ASP A 94 -7.82 -25.89 -12.34
CA ASP A 94 -8.78 -26.20 -13.40
C ASP A 94 -9.72 -25.03 -13.73
N ASN A 95 -9.90 -24.09 -12.81
CA ASN A 95 -10.77 -22.94 -13.01
C ASN A 95 -9.92 -21.67 -13.26
N ALA A 96 -10.08 -21.05 -14.43
CA ALA A 96 -9.31 -19.88 -14.84
C ALA A 96 -9.44 -18.69 -13.86
N TYR A 97 -10.60 -18.53 -13.20
CA TYR A 97 -10.79 -17.50 -12.18
C TYR A 97 -10.00 -17.80 -10.90
N TYR A 98 -10.04 -19.03 -10.42
CA TYR A 98 -9.27 -19.44 -9.23
C TYR A 98 -7.77 -19.42 -9.51
N ASP A 99 -7.35 -19.87 -10.69
CA ASP A 99 -5.95 -19.77 -11.11
C ASP A 99 -5.49 -18.30 -11.18
N TYR A 100 -6.30 -17.40 -11.73
CA TYR A 100 -6.03 -15.96 -11.71
C TYR A 100 -5.85 -15.43 -10.27
N LEU A 101 -6.76 -15.77 -9.34
CA LEU A 101 -6.67 -15.33 -7.94
C LEU A 101 -5.38 -15.82 -7.28
N LYS A 102 -5.02 -17.09 -7.48
CA LYS A 102 -3.76 -17.68 -7.00
C LYS A 102 -2.56 -16.93 -7.57
N GLN A 103 -2.48 -16.79 -8.90
CA GLN A 103 -1.35 -16.15 -9.57
C GLN A 103 -1.18 -14.69 -9.13
N SER A 104 -2.29 -13.94 -9.03
CA SER A 104 -2.29 -12.56 -8.56
C SER A 104 -1.82 -12.44 -7.11
N TYR A 105 -2.29 -13.34 -6.24
CA TYR A 105 -1.86 -13.41 -4.85
C TYR A 105 -0.35 -13.68 -4.72
N LEU A 106 0.16 -14.67 -5.46
CA LEU A 106 1.59 -15.03 -5.42
C LEU A 106 2.48 -13.88 -5.91
N LEU A 107 2.06 -13.16 -6.96
CA LEU A 107 2.77 -11.97 -7.43
C LEU A 107 2.77 -10.83 -6.41
N ALA A 108 1.61 -10.56 -5.80
CA ALA A 108 1.50 -9.52 -4.78
C ALA A 108 2.35 -9.85 -3.54
N SER A 109 2.36 -11.13 -3.13
CA SER A 109 3.15 -11.61 -2.00
C SER A 109 4.65 -11.38 -2.23
N ARG A 110 5.17 -11.83 -3.38
CA ARG A 110 6.57 -11.62 -3.77
C ARG A 110 6.93 -10.15 -3.87
N TYR A 111 6.05 -9.33 -4.45
CA TYR A 111 6.26 -7.89 -4.56
C TYR A 111 6.38 -7.22 -3.18
N LEU A 112 5.51 -7.56 -2.23
CA LEU A 112 5.56 -7.03 -0.87
C LEU A 112 6.83 -7.48 -0.12
N GLU A 113 7.25 -8.72 -0.30
CA GLU A 113 8.50 -9.23 0.27
C GLU A 113 9.72 -8.49 -0.31
N GLU A 114 9.79 -8.33 -1.63
CA GLU A 114 10.86 -7.57 -2.29
C GLU A 114 10.89 -6.11 -1.83
N LEU A 115 9.73 -5.49 -1.58
CA LEU A 115 9.65 -4.13 -1.04
C LEU A 115 10.31 -4.04 0.34
N VAL A 116 10.05 -5.00 1.22
CA VAL A 116 10.69 -5.06 2.55
C VAL A 116 12.19 -5.27 2.42
N GLU A 117 12.63 -6.17 1.54
CA GLU A 117 14.05 -6.42 1.33
C GLU A 117 14.76 -5.21 0.71
N GLY A 118 14.09 -4.48 -0.19
CA GLY A 118 14.61 -3.30 -0.86
C GLY A 118 14.63 -2.02 -0.01
N ALA A 119 13.96 -2.00 1.13
CA ALA A 119 13.95 -0.85 2.03
C ALA A 119 15.27 -0.76 2.84
N GLU A 120 15.88 0.43 2.92
CA GLU A 120 17.03 0.67 3.82
C GLU A 120 16.51 0.88 5.24
N LEU A 121 16.24 -0.23 5.92
CA LEU A 121 15.85 -0.26 7.32
C LEU A 121 17.00 -0.84 8.16
N ASP A 122 17.10 -0.41 9.42
CA ASP A 122 17.96 -1.11 10.37
C ASP A 122 17.49 -2.57 10.55
N ALA A 123 18.36 -3.43 11.07
CA ALA A 123 18.10 -4.87 11.16
C ALA A 123 16.85 -5.20 11.98
N GLN A 124 16.61 -4.47 13.07
CA GLN A 124 15.46 -4.73 13.95
C GLN A 124 14.15 -4.29 13.27
N ALA A 125 14.16 -3.13 12.61
CA ALA A 125 13.03 -2.62 11.85
C ALA A 125 12.72 -3.50 10.63
N LYS A 126 13.74 -3.98 9.90
CA LYS A 126 13.55 -4.90 8.76
C LYS A 126 12.91 -6.22 9.21
N GLU A 127 13.33 -6.78 10.34
CA GLU A 127 12.74 -8.02 10.85
C GLU A 127 11.27 -7.85 11.26
N ARG A 128 10.93 -6.71 11.91
CA ARG A 128 9.54 -6.37 12.22
C ARG A 128 8.70 -6.21 10.95
N ALA A 129 9.25 -5.57 9.92
CA ALA A 129 8.58 -5.39 8.63
C ALA A 129 8.32 -6.74 7.95
N ARG A 130 9.31 -7.65 7.92
CA ARG A 130 9.14 -9.01 7.40
C ARG A 130 8.02 -9.75 8.12
N PHE A 131 8.03 -9.72 9.44
CA PHE A 131 7.00 -10.37 10.24
C PHE A 131 5.61 -9.81 9.91
N ALA A 132 5.44 -8.49 9.92
CA ALA A 132 4.17 -7.85 9.62
C ALA A 132 3.66 -8.16 8.21
N VAL A 133 4.53 -8.08 7.19
CA VAL A 133 4.19 -8.39 5.80
C VAL A 133 3.78 -9.84 5.62
N ARG A 134 4.51 -10.80 6.23
CA ARG A 134 4.12 -12.21 6.21
C ARG A 134 2.72 -12.42 6.81
N GLN A 135 2.44 -11.82 7.97
CA GLN A 135 1.11 -11.94 8.58
C GLN A 135 0.00 -11.37 7.69
N TRP A 136 0.26 -10.26 7.00
CA TRP A 136 -0.68 -9.68 6.02
C TRP A 136 -0.90 -10.59 4.81
N ILE A 137 0.19 -11.11 4.24
CA ILE A 137 0.15 -12.05 3.12
C ILE A 137 -0.63 -13.31 3.49
N ASP A 138 -0.39 -13.86 4.68
CA ASP A 138 -1.08 -15.07 5.13
C ASP A 138 -2.57 -14.82 5.39
N ALA A 139 -2.92 -13.68 6.00
CA ALA A 139 -4.31 -13.31 6.29
C ALA A 139 -5.14 -13.10 5.01
N LEU A 140 -4.53 -12.50 3.98
CA LEU A 140 -5.20 -12.20 2.71
C LEU A 140 -5.16 -13.38 1.70
N CYS A 141 -4.62 -14.53 2.09
CA CYS A 141 -4.55 -15.68 1.20
C CYS A 141 -5.98 -16.09 0.76
N PRO A 142 -6.27 -16.13 -0.56
CA PRO A 142 -7.62 -16.44 -1.03
C PRO A 142 -8.01 -17.91 -0.76
N ALA A 143 -7.03 -18.79 -0.55
CA ALA A 143 -7.26 -20.17 -0.10
C ALA A 143 -7.89 -20.27 1.30
N ASN A 144 -7.87 -19.21 2.10
CA ASN A 144 -8.54 -19.19 3.40
C ASN A 144 -10.08 -19.11 3.29
N PHE A 145 -10.63 -18.84 2.10
CA PHE A 145 -12.06 -18.53 1.90
C PHE A 145 -12.77 -19.40 0.86
N ALA A 146 -12.06 -20.38 0.29
CA ALA A 146 -12.51 -21.20 -0.84
C ALA A 146 -12.85 -22.63 -0.44
#